data_AF-A0A921SQ07-F1
#
_entry.id   AF-A0A921SQ07-F1
#
_cell.length_a   1.000
_cell.length_b   1.000
_cell.length_c   1.000
_cell.angle_alpha   90.00
_cell.angle_beta   90.00
_cell.angle_gamma   90.00
#
_symmetry.space_group_name_H-M   'P 1'
#
loop_
_entity.id
_entity.type
_entity.pdbx_description
1 polymer ?
#
loop_
_entity_poly.entity_id
_entity_poly.type
_entity_poly.pdbx_seq_one_letter_code
_entity_poly.pdbx_strand_id
1 'polypeptide(L)' 'MTDETNSTTAGSAQVGSTATDGAATVLVRGEELQRFTAQALMAVGMREDDAHEMAGQIVGSELAGHESHGMRRLPEYIRQ' A
#
# COMPACT_ATOMS: atom_id res chain seq x y z
N MET A 1 -12.09 21.22 35.93
CA MET A 1 -12.92 22.42 35.70
C MET A 1 -11.96 23.50 35.24
N THR A 2 -11.64 23.64 33.96
CA THR A 2 -12.44 23.62 32.71
C THR A 2 -11.66 22.84 31.63
N ASP A 3 -12.24 21.85 30.95
CA ASP A 3 -13.16 21.91 29.80
C ASP A 3 -12.59 22.57 28.52
N GLU A 4 -12.28 21.66 27.58
CA GLU A 4 -12.59 21.66 26.15
C GLU A 4 -11.93 22.59 25.11
N THR A 5 -11.90 22.00 23.89
CA THR A 5 -11.84 22.57 22.53
C THR A 5 -10.43 22.54 21.87
N ASN A 6 -10.20 21.99 20.66
CA ASN A 6 -11.09 21.37 19.67
C ASN A 6 -10.32 20.62 18.55
N SER A 7 -11.03 19.66 17.94
CA SER A 7 -11.11 19.32 16.50
C SER A 7 -9.87 19.00 15.67
N THR A 8 -9.68 17.70 15.47
CA THR A 8 -9.94 16.98 14.20
C THR A 8 -10.13 17.83 12.94
N THR A 9 -9.20 17.67 12.00
CA THR A 9 -9.50 17.61 10.56
C THR A 9 -8.64 16.50 9.96
N ALA A 10 -9.09 15.26 10.11
CA ALA A 10 -8.63 14.16 9.27
C ALA A 10 -9.28 14.36 7.90
N GLY A 11 -8.47 14.81 6.94
CA GLY A 11 -8.88 14.97 5.55
C GLY A 11 -9.48 13.67 5.04
N SER A 12 -10.74 13.74 4.62
CA SER A 12 -11.48 12.63 4.03
C SER A 12 -10.75 12.14 2.78
N ALA A 13 -10.06 11.02 2.88
CA ALA A 13 -9.64 10.26 1.71
C ALA A 13 -10.91 9.72 1.04
N GLN A 14 -11.32 10.39 -0.03
CA GLN A 14 -12.36 9.88 -0.94
C GLN A 14 -11.90 8.52 -1.46
N VAL A 15 -12.51 7.45 -0.95
CA VAL A 15 -12.36 6.10 -1.49
C VAL A 15 -13.25 6.02 -2.73
N GLY A 16 -12.63 6.20 -3.90
CA GLY A 16 -13.28 6.02 -5.20
C GLY A 16 -13.66 4.56 -5.41
N SER A 17 -14.95 4.33 -5.68
CA SER A 17 -15.58 3.03 -5.86
C SER A 17 -15.33 2.43 -7.26
N THR A 18 -14.96 1.15 -7.26
CA THR A 18 -15.29 0.05 -8.20
C THR A 18 -15.78 0.39 -9.62
N ALA A 19 -14.85 0.39 -10.58
CA ALA A 19 -15.05 -0.16 -11.92
C ALA A 19 -13.67 -0.40 -12.57
N THR A 20 -13.30 -1.67 -12.80
CA THR A 20 -12.15 -1.99 -13.65
C THR A 20 -12.57 -1.77 -15.10
N ASP A 21 -12.36 -0.55 -15.57
CA ASP A 21 -12.36 -0.23 -17.00
C ASP A 21 -10.92 -0.35 -17.54
N GLY A 22 -10.78 -0.70 -18.81
CA GLY A 22 -9.57 -1.29 -19.41
C GLY A 22 -8.23 -0.66 -19.01
N ALA A 23 -7.24 -1.53 -18.72
CA ALA A 23 -5.83 -1.30 -18.39
C ALA A 23 -5.34 0.17 -18.38
N ALA A 24 -5.84 0.98 -17.44
CA ALA A 24 -5.27 2.28 -17.16
C ALA A 24 -3.96 2.07 -16.39
N THR A 25 -2.83 2.36 -17.02
CA THR A 25 -1.52 2.36 -16.34
C THR A 25 -1.48 3.54 -15.37
N VAL A 26 -1.28 3.25 -14.09
CA VAL A 26 -1.06 4.26 -13.06
C VAL A 26 0.42 4.34 -12.75
N LEU A 27 1.01 5.53 -12.92
CA LEU A 27 2.40 5.79 -12.50
C LEU A 27 2.41 6.32 -11.07
N VAL A 28 3.21 5.69 -10.22
CA VAL A 28 3.42 6.07 -8.82
C VAL A 28 4.90 6.16 -8.52
N ARG A 29 5.28 6.92 -7.49
CA ARG A 29 6.67 6.93 -7.01
C ARG A 29 6.98 5.60 -6.32
N GLY A 30 8.18 5.06 -6.54
CA GLY A 30 8.61 3.81 -5.92
C GLY A 30 8.50 3.83 -4.38
N GLU A 31 8.87 4.94 -3.74
CA GLU A 31 8.74 5.10 -2.29
C GLU A 31 7.28 5.03 -1.81
N GLU A 32 6.35 5.57 -2.58
CA GLU A 32 4.92 5.56 -2.26
C GLU A 32 4.35 4.16 -2.42
N LEU A 33 4.76 3.44 -3.48
CA LEU A 33 4.41 2.04 -3.70
C LEU A 33 4.96 1.14 -2.58
N GLN A 34 6.18 1.39 -2.10
CA GLN A 34 6.79 0.63 -1.02
C GLN A 34 6.05 0.87 0.31
N ARG A 35 5.71 2.13 0.63
CA ARG A 35 4.90 2.45 1.82
C ARG A 35 3.53 1.79 1.77
N PHE A 36 2.85 1.87 0.63
CA PHE A 36 1.56 1.21 0.43
C PHE A 36 1.66 -0.31 0.63
N THR A 37 2.66 -0.93 0.01
CA THR A 37 2.88 -2.38 0.11
C THR A 37 3.14 -2.83 1.55
N ALA A 38 4.00 -2.09 2.28
CA ALA A 38 4.27 -2.38 3.69
C ALA A 38 3.00 -2.25 4.55
N GLN A 39 2.20 -1.20 4.34
CA GLN A 39 0.94 -1.01 5.05
C GLN A 39 -0.07 -2.12 4.77
N ALA A 40 -0.16 -2.59 3.52
CA ALA A 40 -1.04 -3.70 3.15
C ALA A 40 -0.62 -5.02 3.83
N LEU A 41 0.69 -5.28 3.92
CA LEU A 41 1.23 -6.45 4.61
C LEU A 41 1.02 -6.38 6.13
N MET A 42 1.22 -5.20 6.74
CA MET A 42 0.93 -5.00 8.17
C MET A 42 -0.56 -5.16 8.47
N ALA A 43 -1.44 -4.74 7.56
CA ALA A 43 -2.89 -4.88 7.73
C ALA A 43 -3.37 -6.35 7.81
N VAL A 44 -2.59 -7.29 7.27
CA VAL A 44 -2.85 -8.73 7.40
C VAL A 44 -2.05 -9.40 8.53
N GLY A 45 -1.41 -8.62 9.40
CA GLY A 45 -0.74 -9.11 10.61
C GLY A 45 0.76 -9.37 10.47
N MET A 46 1.40 -8.96 9.36
CA MET A 46 2.85 -9.00 9.25
C MET A 46 3.50 -8.01 10.22
N ARG A 47 4.62 -8.40 10.85
CA ARG A 47 5.40 -7.49 11.70
C ARG A 47 5.99 -6.37 10.85
N GLU A 48 6.12 -5.18 11.42
CA GLU A 48 6.56 -3.97 10.72
C GLU A 48 7.89 -4.15 9.97
N ASP A 49 8.92 -4.67 10.64
CA ASP A 49 10.24 -4.92 10.03
C ASP A 49 10.13 -5.87 8.81
N ASP A 50 9.40 -6.97 8.98
CA ASP A 50 9.22 -8.00 7.95
C ASP A 50 8.41 -7.45 6.76
N ALA A 51 7.41 -6.60 7.04
CA ALA A 51 6.59 -5.93 6.03
C ALA A 51 7.40 -4.93 5.20
N HIS A 52 8.30 -4.16 5.84
CA HIS A 52 9.18 -3.24 5.15
C HIS A 52 10.21 -3.95 4.28
N GLU A 53 10.77 -5.06 4.75
CA GLU A 53 11.70 -5.88 3.96
C GLU A 53 11.00 -6.47 2.73
N MET A 54 9.86 -7.14 2.91
CA MET A 54 9.07 -7.71 1.82
C MET A 54 8.61 -6.65 0.82
N ALA A 55 8.14 -5.50 1.30
CA ALA A 55 7.77 -4.40 0.42
C ALA A 55 8.95 -3.91 -0.43
N GLY A 56 10.16 -3.86 0.15
CA GLY A 56 11.38 -3.52 -0.59
C GLY A 56 11.68 -4.53 -1.71
N GLN A 57 11.54 -5.82 -1.46
CA GLN A 57 11.77 -6.87 -2.46
C GLN A 57 10.74 -6.84 -3.60
N ILE A 58 9.46 -6.69 -3.26
CA ILE A 58 8.35 -6.62 -4.22
C ILE A 58 8.52 -5.40 -5.13
N VAL A 59 8.74 -4.21 -4.54
CA VAL A 59 8.89 -2.97 -5.32
C VAL A 59 10.20 -2.95 -6.09
N GLY A 60 11.29 -3.48 -5.51
CA GLY A 60 12.56 -3.66 -6.24
C GLY A 60 12.39 -4.52 -7.49
N SER A 61 11.57 -5.57 -7.42
CA SER A 61 11.26 -6.43 -8.57
C SER A 61 10.45 -5.71 -9.65
N GLU A 62 9.47 -4.89 -9.26
CA GLU A 62 8.74 -4.03 -10.23
C GLU A 62 9.66 -3.04 -10.94
N LEU A 63 10.50 -2.33 -10.18
CA LEU A 63 11.40 -1.34 -10.75
C LEU A 63 12.47 -1.96 -11.66
N ALA A 64 12.83 -3.23 -11.41
CA ALA A 64 13.72 -4.00 -12.27
C ALA A 64 13.03 -4.57 -13.54
N GLY A 65 11.71 -4.39 -13.69
CA GLY A 65 10.94 -4.94 -14.81
C GLY A 65 10.60 -6.43 -14.65
N HIS A 66 10.77 -6.99 -13.46
CA HIS A 66 10.42 -8.38 -13.11
C HIS A 66 9.04 -8.44 -12.46
N GLU A 67 8.01 -8.01 -13.18
CA GLU A 67 6.62 -7.91 -12.71
C GLU A 67 6.09 -9.24 -12.15
N SER A 68 6.60 -10.40 -12.60
CA SER A 68 6.20 -11.72 -12.09
C SER A 68 6.52 -11.92 -10.61
N HIS A 69 7.51 -11.19 -10.10
CA HIS A 69 7.94 -11.20 -8.71
C HIS A 69 7.59 -9.90 -7.98
N GLY A 70 7.02 -8.92 -8.69
CA GLY A 70 6.62 -7.63 -8.12
C GLY A 70 5.19 -7.62 -7.62
N MET A 71 4.47 -6.54 -7.89
CA MET A 71 3.15 -6.21 -7.35
C MET A 71 2.08 -7.25 -7.71
N ARG A 72 2.28 -8.03 -8.78
CA ARG A 72 1.42 -9.17 -9.12
C ARG A 72 1.31 -10.19 -7.98
N ARG A 73 2.34 -10.32 -7.15
CA ARG A 73 2.39 -11.29 -6.03
C ARG A 73 1.68 -10.79 -4.78
N LEU A 74 1.50 -9.47 -4.63
CA LEU A 74 0.93 -8.86 -3.40
C LEU A 74 -0.45 -9.43 -3.01
N PRO A 75 -1.42 -9.64 -3.92
CA PRO A 75 -2.71 -10.25 -3.57
C PRO A 75 -2.62 -11.70 -3.07
N GLU A 76 -1.54 -12.42 -3.36
CA GLU A 76 -1.32 -13.76 -2.81
C GLU A 76 -0.75 -13.71 -1.40
N TYR A 77 0.08 -12.71 -1.07
CA TYR A 77 0.57 -12.50 0.29
C TYR A 77 -0.51 -12.01 1.25
N ILE A 78 -1.47 -11.23 0.74
CA ILE A 78 -2.60 -10.70 1.54
C ILE A 78 -3.65 -11.77 1.87
N ARG A 79 -3.80 -12.80 1.02
CA ARG A 79 -4.84 -13.85 1.18
C ARG A 79 -4.43 -15.01 2.10
N GLN A 80 -3.18 -15.06 2.52
CA GLN A 80 -2.66 -16.09 3.43
C GLN A 80 -2.95 -15.72 4.88
#